data_AF-A0A2R6T658-F1
#
_entry.id   AF-A0A2R6T658-F1
#
_cell.length_a   1.000
_cell.length_b   1.000
_cell.length_c   1.000
_cell.angle_alpha   90.00
_cell.angle_beta   90.00
_cell.angle_gamma   90.00
#
_symmetry.space_group_name_H-M   'P 1'
#
loop_
_entity.id
_entity.type
_entity.pdbx_description
1 polymer ?
#
loop_
_entity_poly.entity_id
_entity_poly.type
_entity_poly.pdbx_seq_one_letter_code
_entity_poly.pdbx_strand_id
1 'polypeptide(L)' 'MLIKTDNKPSIEEIPKMAKEKEYEVVSVDEIGDTTWLIKIKK' A
#
# COMPACT_ATOMS: atom_id res chain seq x y z
N MET A 1 9.31 1.30 -4.11
CA MET A 1 8.87 -0.10 -4.25
C MET A 1 7.38 -0.12 -4.56
N LEU A 2 6.92 -1.10 -5.34
CA LEU A 2 5.51 -1.26 -5.70
C LEU A 2 5.02 -2.59 -5.15
N ILE A 3 3.89 -2.57 -4.45
CA ILE A 3 3.26 -3.76 -3.88
C ILE A 3 1.92 -3.93 -4.58
N LYS A 4 1.68 -5.10 -5.17
CA LYS A 4 0.39 -5.47 -5.76
C LYS A 4 -0.30 -6.44 -4.80
N THR A 5 -1.56 -6.19 -4.48
CA THR A 5 -2.35 -7.04 -3.59
C THR A 5 -3.78 -7.16 -4.10
N ASP A 6 -4.36 -8.34 -4.02
CA ASP A 6 -5.77 -8.59 -4.34
C ASP A 6 -6.68 -8.47 -3.10
N ASN A 7 -6.08 -8.21 -1.94
CA ASN A 7 -6.79 -7.82 -0.73
C ASN A 7 -6.95 -6.31 -0.68
N LYS A 8 -8.17 -5.85 -0.42
CA LYS A 8 -8.48 -4.45 -0.13
C LYS A 8 -7.60 -3.99 1.03
N PRO A 9 -6.67 -3.06 0.79
CA PRO A 9 -5.68 -2.75 1.79
C PRO A 9 -6.27 -1.71 2.76
N SER A 10 -6.12 -1.94 4.07
CA SER A 10 -6.63 -1.03 5.10
C SER A 10 -5.86 0.28 5.06
N ILE A 11 -6.52 1.36 4.62
CA ILE A 11 -5.92 2.70 4.47
C ILE A 11 -5.28 3.21 5.77
N GLU A 12 -5.75 2.75 6.93
CA GLU A 12 -5.18 3.07 8.24
C GLU A 12 -4.00 2.18 8.67
N GLU A 13 -3.97 0.91 8.25
CA GLU A 13 -2.96 -0.06 8.68
C GLU A 13 -1.72 -0.05 7.78
N ILE A 14 -1.87 0.09 6.45
CA ILE A 14 -0.75 0.15 5.52
C ILE A 14 0.25 1.26 5.90
N PRO A 15 -0.15 2.52 6.15
CA PRO A 15 0.80 3.56 6.52
C PRO A 15 1.43 3.31 7.88
N LYS A 16 0.73 2.67 8.83
CA LYS A 16 1.32 2.27 10.11
C LYS A 16 2.43 1.23 9.91
N MET A 17 2.12 0.14 9.18
CA MET A 17 3.09 -0.93 8.89
C MET A 17 4.28 -0.44 8.07
N ALA A 18 4.03 0.46 7.10
CA ALA A 18 5.10 1.09 6.33
C ALA A 18 6.01 1.90 7.25
N LYS A 19 5.44 2.76 8.10
CA LYS A 19 6.19 3.62 9.03
C LYS A 19 7.02 2.82 10.04
N GLU A 20 6.47 1.73 10.58
CA GLU A 20 7.21 0.83 11.49
C GLU A 20 8.44 0.19 10.84
N LYS A 21 8.41 0.03 9.51
CA LYS A 21 9.51 -0.53 8.72
C LYS A 21 10.39 0.55 8.07
N GLU A 22 10.23 1.82 8.46
CA GLU A 22 10.92 2.97 7.86
C GLU A 22 10.59 3.16 6.37
N TYR A 23 9.35 2.88 5.98
CA TYR A 23 8.82 3.16 4.65
C TYR A 23 7.69 4.20 4.74
N GLU A 24 7.53 4.98 3.67
CA GLU A 24 6.47 5.95 3.47
C GLU A 24 5.53 5.47 2.36
N VAL A 25 4.22 5.50 2.62
CA VAL A 25 3.20 5.22 1.59
C VAL A 25 3.00 6.47 0.74
N VAL A 26 3.29 6.34 -0.55
CA VAL A 26 3.18 7.41 -1.54
C VAL A 26 1.80 7.42 -2.18
N SER A 27 1.26 6.25 -2.51
CA SER A 27 -0.05 6.13 -3.15
C SER A 27 -0.64 4.73 -2.93
N VAL A 28 -1.97 4.65 -2.97
CA VAL A 28 -2.74 3.41 -2.98
C VAL A 28 -3.76 3.55 -4.10
N ASP A 29 -3.56 2.83 -5.18
CA ASP A 29 -4.37 2.90 -6.40
C ASP A 29 -5.13 1.59 -6.59
N GLU A 30 -6.44 1.65 -6.84
CA GLU A 30 -7.23 0.48 -7.26
C GLU A 30 -7.07 0.30 -8.77
N ILE A 31 -6.55 -0.84 -9.22
CA ILE A 31 -6.25 -1.12 -10.63
C ILE A 31 -7.15 -2.20 -11.24
N GLY A 32 -8.14 -2.70 -10.47
CA GLY A 32 -9.15 -3.67 -10.91
C GLY A 32 -10.13 -3.99 -9.78
N ASP A 33 -11.18 -4.78 -10.05
CA ASP A 33 -12.29 -5.04 -9.11
C ASP A 33 -11.86 -5.53 -7.71
N THR A 34 -10.71 -6.19 -7.61
CA THR A 34 -10.13 -6.63 -6.33
C THR A 34 -8.65 -6.26 -6.18
N THR A 35 -8.04 -5.65 -7.19
CA THR A 35 -6.58 -5.51 -7.24
C THR A 35 -6.16 -4.08 -6.93
N TRP A 36 -5.21 -3.97 -6.00
CA TRP A 36 -4.68 -2.71 -5.50
C TRP A 36 -3.17 -2.64 -5.71
N LEU A 37 -2.70 -1.43 -5.99
CA LEU A 37 -1.32 -1.10 -6.22
C LEU A 37 -0.88 -0.06 -5.19
N ILE A 38 0.00 -0.47 -4.29
CA ILE A 38 0.50 0.37 -3.20
C ILE A 38 1.93 0.77 -3.56
N LYS A 39 2.17 2.07 -3.66
CA LYS A 39 3.49 2.65 -3.88
C LYS A 39 4.07 3.06 -2.54
N ILE A 40 5.20 2.47 -2.18
CA ILE A 40 5.96 2.84 -0.97
C ILE A 40 7.38 3.30 -1.34
N LYS A 41 7.94 4.19 -0.52
CA LYS A 41 9.32 4.66 -0.62
C LYS A 41 10.03 4.39 0.71
N LYS A 42 11.35 4.16 0.67
CA LYS A 42 12.19 4.14 1.88
C LYS A 42 12.78 5.53 2.07
#